data_AF-A0A1S4DXW7-F1
#
_entry.id   AF-A0A1S4DXW7-F1
#
_cell.length_a   1.000
_cell.length_b   1.000
_cell.length_c   1.000
_cell.angle_alpha   90.00
_cell.angle_beta   90.00
_cell.angle_gamma   90.00
#
_symmetry.space_group_name_H-M   'P 1'
#
loop_
_entity.id
_entity.type
_entity.pdbx_description
1 polymer ?
#
loop_
_entity_poly.entity_id
_entity_poly.type
_entity_poly.pdbx_seq_one_letter_code
_entity_poly.pdbx_strand_id
1 'polypeptide(L)'
;MDECKAVSTPMNQKDKLCKEDGAEKVDEGYFGSLIGCLMYLTATRPDILNAVSIVSRFMHCASELHIKAAKRVTRYVKGTSDFGVKFTRGKEFKLIGFSESDWRGSIDDMRSTLGYYFTLGSGVLS
;
A
#
# COMPACT_ATOMS: atom_id res chain seq x y z
N MET A 1 15.79 10.66 -6.23
CA MET A 1 14.61 11.01 -5.39
C MET A 1 15.11 11.83 -4.19
N ASP A 2 15.89 12.88 -4.46
CA ASP A 2 16.58 13.62 -3.40
C ASP A 2 15.76 14.80 -2.88
N GLU A 3 14.75 15.24 -3.63
CA GLU A 3 13.86 16.36 -3.28
C GLU A 3 12.37 15.97 -3.26
N CYS A 4 12.03 14.80 -2.70
CA CYS A 4 10.64 14.38 -2.62
C CYS A 4 10.01 14.75 -1.27
N LYS A 5 8.92 15.54 -1.29
CA LYS A 5 8.16 15.87 -0.09
C LYS A 5 7.52 14.60 0.49
N ALA A 6 7.99 14.20 1.68
CA ALA A 6 7.45 13.06 2.41
C ALA A 6 5.95 13.23 2.68
N VAL A 7 5.23 12.10 2.71
CA VAL A 7 3.81 12.04 3.07
C VAL A 7 3.67 11.10 4.24
N SER A 8 2.76 11.40 5.17
CA SER A 8 2.53 10.59 6.38
C SER A 8 1.66 9.37 6.15
N THR A 9 0.96 9.27 5.02
CA THR A 9 0.11 8.12 4.69
C THR A 9 0.44 7.53 3.32
N PRO A 10 0.45 6.19 3.18
CA PRO A 10 0.78 5.52 1.91
C PRO A 10 -0.33 5.73 0.86
N MET A 11 -1.58 5.86 1.30
CA MET A 11 -2.73 6.09 0.43
C MET A 11 -3.66 7.17 1.01
N ASN A 12 -4.45 7.80 0.16
CA ASN A 12 -5.52 8.70 0.57
C ASN A 12 -6.83 7.92 0.64
N GLN A 13 -7.46 7.85 1.81
CA GLN A 13 -8.72 7.12 1.98
C GLN A 13 -9.88 7.71 1.16
N LYS A 14 -9.78 8.98 0.74
CA LYS A 14 -10.80 9.65 -0.07
C LYS A 14 -10.62 9.42 -1.57
N ASP A 15 -9.42 9.04 -2.02
CA ASP A 15 -9.15 8.82 -3.44
C ASP A 15 -9.58 7.41 -3.80
N LYS A 16 -10.70 7.29 -4.51
CA LYS A 16 -11.18 6.02 -5.05
C LYS A 16 -10.65 5.88 -6.47
N LEU A 17 -9.74 4.92 -6.68
CA LEU A 17 -9.21 4.58 -7.99
C LEU A 17 -10.25 3.75 -8.76
N CYS A 18 -10.36 3.99 -10.06
CA CYS A 18 -11.26 3.27 -10.97
C CYS A 18 -10.58 3.02 -12.31
N LYS A 19 -10.99 1.95 -13.00
CA LYS A 19 -10.36 1.54 -14.28
C LYS A 19 -10.56 2.59 -15.38
N GLU A 20 -11.71 3.25 -15.38
CA GLU A 20 -12.05 4.32 -16.31
C GLU A 20 -12.22 5.64 -15.55
N ASP A 21 -11.12 6.33 -15.35
CA ASP A 21 -11.07 7.63 -14.64
C ASP A 21 -11.07 8.84 -15.58
N GLY A 22 -11.04 8.61 -16.90
CA GLY A 22 -10.97 9.65 -17.93
C GLY A 22 -9.61 10.33 -18.04
N ALA A 23 -8.59 9.89 -17.28
CA ALA A 23 -7.24 10.42 -17.37
C ALA A 23 -6.45 9.74 -18.50
N GLU A 24 -5.34 10.35 -18.90
CA GLU A 24 -4.47 9.78 -19.92
C GLU A 24 -3.86 8.44 -19.43
N LYS A 25 -3.82 7.47 -20.34
CA LYS A 25 -3.15 6.19 -20.10
C LYS A 25 -1.65 6.40 -20.04
N VAL A 26 -0.98 5.59 -19.24
CA VAL A 26 0.48 5.65 -19.11
C VAL A 26 1.11 4.32 -19.49
N ASP A 27 2.40 4.34 -19.76
CA ASP A 27 3.19 3.16 -20.12
C ASP A 27 3.05 2.03 -19.09
N GLU A 28 2.46 0.93 -19.53
CA GLU A 28 2.17 -0.24 -18.70
C GLU A 28 3.45 -0.91 -18.18
N GLY A 29 4.53 -0.89 -18.96
CA GLY A 29 5.82 -1.47 -18.58
C GLY A 29 6.46 -0.72 -17.42
N TYR A 30 6.47 0.62 -17.49
CA TYR A 30 6.95 1.50 -16.44
C TYR A 30 6.12 1.34 -15.17
N PHE A 31 4.79 1.35 -15.29
CA PHE A 31 3.91 1.15 -14.13
C PHE A 31 4.10 -0.23 -13.51
N GLY A 32 4.12 -1.29 -14.32
CA GLY A 32 4.34 -2.66 -13.86
C GLY A 32 5.68 -2.83 -13.13
N SER A 33 6.76 -2.25 -13.66
CA SER A 33 8.07 -2.24 -13.01
C SER A 33 8.03 -1.55 -11.63
N LEU A 34 7.39 -0.37 -11.55
CA LEU A 34 7.26 0.37 -10.30
C LEU A 34 6.47 -0.43 -9.25
N ILE A 35 5.35 -1.05 -9.65
CA ILE A 35 4.56 -1.88 -8.73
C ILE A 35 5.33 -3.12 -8.30
N GLY A 36 6.09 -3.75 -9.20
CA GLY A 36 6.97 -4.87 -8.86
C GLY A 36 7.98 -4.51 -7.75
N CYS A 37 8.63 -3.34 -7.86
CA CYS A 37 9.53 -2.85 -6.83
C CYS A 37 8.80 -2.57 -5.50
N LEU A 38 7.60 -1.98 -5.54
CA LEU A 38 6.81 -1.73 -4.34
C LEU A 38 6.34 -3.03 -3.68
N MET A 39 5.98 -4.03 -4.47
CA MET A 39 5.54 -5.34 -4.00
C MET A 39 6.69 -6.14 -3.38
N TYR A 40 7.93 -5.93 -3.83
CA TYR A 40 9.10 -6.45 -3.13
C TYR A 40 9.26 -5.83 -1.73
N LEU A 41 9.01 -4.53 -1.60
CA LEU A 41 9.13 -3.82 -0.32
C LEU A 41 8.08 -4.25 0.71
N THR A 42 6.90 -4.76 0.30
CA THR A 42 5.86 -5.18 1.26
C THR A 42 6.33 -6.30 2.19
N ALA A 43 7.33 -7.09 1.79
CA ALA A 43 7.93 -8.13 2.62
C ALA A 43 8.61 -7.60 3.89
N THR A 44 9.19 -6.39 3.83
CA THR A 44 9.84 -5.75 4.99
C THR A 44 9.02 -4.59 5.55
N ARG A 45 8.02 -4.11 4.80
CA ARG A 45 7.16 -2.97 5.10
C ARG A 45 5.68 -3.36 4.98
N PRO A 46 5.10 -4.10 5.96
CA PRO A 46 3.71 -4.51 5.90
C PRO A 46 2.72 -3.33 5.91
N ASP A 47 3.15 -2.17 6.41
CA ASP A 47 2.36 -0.94 6.49
C ASP A 47 2.00 -0.33 5.11
N ILE A 48 2.72 -0.70 4.04
CA ILE A 48 2.36 -0.29 2.66
C ILE A 48 1.56 -1.35 1.90
N LEU A 49 1.40 -2.56 2.44
CA LEU A 49 0.83 -3.72 1.75
C LEU A 49 -0.54 -3.41 1.14
N ASN A 50 -1.44 -2.82 1.93
CA ASN A 50 -2.78 -2.50 1.46
C ASN A 50 -2.78 -1.45 0.33
N ALA A 51 -1.94 -0.42 0.43
CA ALA A 51 -1.86 0.60 -0.63
C ALA A 51 -1.33 0.00 -1.93
N VAL A 52 -0.29 -0.84 -1.86
CA VAL A 52 0.29 -1.51 -3.02
C VAL A 52 -0.69 -2.50 -3.63
N SER A 53 -1.44 -3.26 -2.82
CA SER A 53 -2.41 -4.24 -3.29
C SER A 53 -3.62 -3.61 -4.01
N ILE A 54 -3.99 -2.38 -3.67
CA ILE A 54 -5.03 -1.63 -4.39
C ILE A 54 -4.48 -1.12 -5.72
N VAL A 55 -3.29 -0.51 -5.72
CA VAL A 55 -2.70 0.07 -6.92
C VAL A 55 -2.29 -1.00 -7.94
N SER A 56 -1.90 -2.20 -7.50
CA SER A 56 -1.54 -3.31 -8.39
C SER A 56 -2.70 -3.84 -9.25
N ARG A 57 -3.95 -3.57 -8.86
CA ARG A 57 -5.14 -3.97 -9.63
C ARG A 57 -5.21 -3.31 -11.02
N PHE A 58 -4.50 -2.20 -11.22
CA PHE A 58 -4.52 -1.39 -12.43
C PHE A 58 -3.32 -1.64 -13.36
N MET A 59 -2.58 -2.74 -13.19
CA MET A 59 -1.38 -3.04 -14.00
C MET A 59 -1.61 -3.02 -15.51
N HIS A 60 -2.81 -3.43 -15.98
CA HIS A 60 -3.16 -3.50 -17.40
C HIS A 60 -4.01 -2.31 -17.89
N CYS A 61 -4.24 -1.32 -17.04
CA CYS A 61 -5.08 -0.15 -17.37
C CYS A 61 -4.61 1.09 -16.59
N ALA A 62 -3.30 1.25 -16.45
CA ALA A 62 -2.72 2.33 -15.67
C ALA A 62 -2.98 3.70 -16.33
N SER A 63 -3.32 4.67 -15.47
CA SER A 63 -3.59 6.07 -15.85
C SER A 63 -2.66 6.98 -15.04
N GLU A 64 -2.68 8.29 -15.35
CA GLU A 64 -1.94 9.28 -14.57
C GLU A 64 -2.34 9.28 -13.08
N LEU A 65 -3.61 9.04 -12.76
CA LEU A 65 -4.07 8.96 -11.37
C LEU A 65 -3.49 7.73 -10.66
N HIS A 66 -3.44 6.59 -11.35
CA HIS A 66 -2.83 5.36 -10.84
C HIS A 66 -1.34 5.57 -10.55
N ILE A 67 -0.60 6.23 -11.45
CA ILE A 67 0.82 6.56 -11.22
C ILE A 67 0.99 7.56 -10.09
N LYS A 68 0.11 8.55 -9.96
CA LYS A 68 0.15 9.52 -8.86
C LYS A 68 -0.05 8.83 -7.51
N ALA A 69 -0.93 7.83 -7.45
CA ALA A 69 -1.11 6.98 -6.28
C ALA A 69 0.15 6.15 -5.99
N ALA A 70 0.73 5.48 -6.98
CA ALA A 70 1.99 4.74 -6.82
C ALA A 70 3.14 5.63 -6.31
N LYS A 71 3.31 6.82 -6.90
CA LYS A 71 4.30 7.83 -6.46
C LYS A 71 4.05 8.31 -5.03
N ARG A 72 2.80 8.34 -4.56
CA ARG A 72 2.49 8.66 -3.16
C ARG A 72 3.03 7.58 -2.21
N VAL A 73 2.85 6.30 -2.54
CA VAL A 73 3.42 5.18 -1.77
C VAL A 73 4.94 5.33 -1.69
N THR A 74 5.60 5.62 -2.81
CA THR A 74 7.06 5.81 -2.83
C THR A 74 7.52 6.99 -1.97
N ARG A 75 6.77 8.09 -1.95
CA ARG A 75 7.06 9.25 -1.07
C ARG A 75 6.88 8.92 0.41
N TYR A 76 5.89 8.10 0.74
CA TYR A 76 5.70 7.60 2.11
C TYR A 76 6.88 6.71 2.53
N VAL A 77 7.30 5.78 1.66
CA VAL A 77 8.50 4.93 1.91
C VAL A 77 9.74 5.79 2.15
N LYS A 78 9.97 6.82 1.32
CA LYS A 78 11.11 7.73 1.50
C LYS A 78 11.05 8.49 2.83
N GLY A 79 9.86 8.92 3.27
CA GLY A 79 9.67 9.63 4.54
C GLY A 79 9.76 8.75 5.79
N THR A 80 9.74 7.43 5.62
CA THR A 80 9.76 6.44 6.70
C THR A 80 10.92 5.48 6.55
N SER A 81 11.96 5.83 5.79
CA SER A 81 13.14 4.99 5.59
C SER A 81 13.85 4.65 6.89
N ASP A 82 13.76 5.54 7.88
CA ASP A 82 14.40 5.40 9.17
C ASP A 82 13.55 4.58 10.17
N PHE A 83 12.35 4.15 9.76
CA PHE A 83 11.44 3.38 10.60
C PHE A 83 11.70 1.88 10.42
N GLY A 84 11.65 1.13 11.52
CA GLY A 84 11.84 -0.32 11.50
C GLY A 84 11.11 -1.02 12.64
N VAL A 85 10.93 -2.33 12.51
CA VAL A 85 10.30 -3.16 13.54
C VAL A 85 11.37 -3.56 14.56
N LYS A 86 11.21 -3.11 15.81
CA LYS A 86 12.09 -3.51 16.92
C LYS A 86 11.45 -4.64 17.70
N PHE A 87 11.96 -5.86 17.51
CA PHE A 87 11.60 -6.98 18.36
C PHE A 87 12.32 -6.85 19.71
N THR A 88 11.55 -6.84 20.79
CA THR A 88 12.07 -6.84 22.15
C THR A 88 11.62 -8.12 22.84
N ARG A 89 12.41 -8.60 23.80
CA ARG A 89 12.05 -9.79 24.58
C ARG A 89 10.88 -9.44 25.50
N GLY A 90 9.67 -9.82 25.09
CA GLY A 90 8.46 -9.70 25.90
C GLY A 90 8.38 -10.77 27.00
N LYS A 91 7.68 -10.47 28.10
CA LYS A 91 7.39 -11.44 29.16
C LYS A 91 6.25 -12.40 28.79
N GLU A 92 5.33 -11.98 27.94
CA GLU A 92 4.22 -12.79 27.43
C GLU A 92 4.28 -12.90 25.91
N PHE A 93 4.05 -14.11 25.40
CA PHE A 93 3.95 -14.42 23.98
C PHE A 93 2.47 -14.59 23.62
N LYS A 94 1.81 -13.48 23.27
CA LYS A 94 0.40 -13.46 22.85
C LYS A 94 0.32 -13.06 21.38
N LEU A 95 -0.44 -13.84 20.61
CA LEU A 95 -0.84 -13.52 19.24
C LEU A 95 -2.19 -12.81 19.30
N ILE A 96 -2.23 -11.55 18.87
CA ILE A 96 -3.49 -10.78 18.79
C ILE A 96 -3.75 -10.48 17.32
N GLY A 97 -4.89 -10.94 16.81
CA GLY A 97 -5.32 -10.69 15.44
C GLY A 97 -6.39 -9.62 15.39
N PHE A 98 -6.30 -8.77 14.38
CA PHE A 98 -7.30 -7.77 14.03
C PHE A 98 -7.72 -8.00 12.59
N SER A 99 -9.01 -7.85 12.31
CA SER A 99 -9.55 -7.87 10.95
C SER A 99 -10.28 -6.57 10.67
N GLU A 100 -9.98 -5.97 9.53
CA GLU A 100 -10.68 -4.81 8.99
C GLU A 100 -11.36 -5.24 7.70
N SER A 101 -12.61 -4.83 7.51
CA SER A 101 -13.34 -5.03 6.26
C SER A 101 -13.81 -3.69 5.73
N ASP A 102 -13.52 -3.41 4.46
CA ASP A 102 -14.23 -2.37 3.73
C ASP A 102 -15.49 -2.99 3.10
N TRP A 103 -16.63 -2.27 3.15
CA TRP A 103 -17.84 -2.69 2.45
C TRP A 103 -17.94 -1.91 1.14
N ARG A 104 -17.95 -2.61 0.01
CA ARG A 104 -17.98 -2.00 -1.34
C ARG A 104 -16.92 -0.92 -1.54
N GLY A 105 -15.69 -1.12 -1.03
CA GLY A 105 -14.62 -0.13 -1.16
C GLY A 105 -14.20 0.15 -2.60
N SER A 106 -14.31 -0.86 -3.47
CA SER A 106 -14.01 -0.73 -4.91
C SER A 106 -15.19 -0.17 -5.70
N ILE A 107 -14.94 0.88 -6.50
CA ILE A 107 -15.94 1.43 -7.44
C ILE A 107 -16.22 0.43 -8.57
N ASP A 108 -15.17 -0.20 -9.12
CA ASP A 108 -15.29 -1.04 -10.32
C ASP A 108 -16.04 -2.35 -10.04
N ASP A 109 -15.63 -3.07 -8.99
CA ASP A 109 -16.09 -4.45 -8.80
C ASP A 109 -17.06 -4.58 -7.61
N MET A 110 -17.30 -3.50 -6.84
CA MET A 110 -18.07 -3.49 -5.59
C MET A 110 -17.65 -4.55 -4.56
N ARG A 111 -16.46 -5.12 -4.74
CA ARG A 111 -15.89 -6.13 -3.84
C ARG A 111 -15.39 -5.46 -2.56
N SER A 112 -15.69 -6.13 -1.45
CA SER A 112 -15.11 -5.82 -0.15
C SER A 112 -13.64 -6.23 -0.12
N THR A 113 -12.78 -5.37 0.42
CA THR A 113 -11.40 -5.70 0.77
C THR A 113 -11.35 -6.09 2.24
N LEU A 114 -10.75 -7.24 2.54
CA LEU A 114 -10.49 -7.68 3.91
C LEU A 114 -8.99 -7.54 4.18
N GLY A 115 -8.67 -6.83 5.25
CA GLY A 115 -7.32 -6.70 5.80
C GLY A 115 -7.23 -7.46 7.11
N TYR A 116 -6.11 -8.13 7.33
CA TYR A 116 -5.80 -8.76 8.60
C TYR A 116 -4.44 -8.24 9.06
N TYR A 117 -4.31 -7.92 10.34
CA TYR A 117 -3.01 -7.67 10.94
C TYR A 117 -2.93 -8.39 12.27
N PHE A 118 -1.81 -9.08 12.47
CA PHE A 118 -1.50 -9.85 13.65
C PHE A 118 -0.39 -9.17 14.41
N THR A 119 -0.43 -9.20 15.73
CA THR A 119 0.68 -8.74 16.56
C THR A 119 1.22 -9.92 17.34
N LEU A 120 2.54 -10.09 17.31
CA LEU A 120 3.25 -11.14 18.01
C LEU A 120 4.29 -10.49 18.92
N GLY A 121 4.00 -10.48 20.23
CA GLY A 121 4.82 -9.72 21.18
C GLY A 121 4.78 -8.22 20.91
N SER A 122 5.93 -7.61 20.62
CA SER A 122 6.04 -6.17 20.28
C SER A 122 6.04 -5.87 18.78
N GLY A 123 5.92 -6.89 17.92
CA GLY A 123 5.95 -6.74 16.46
C GLY A 123 4.58 -6.93 15.81
N VAL A 124 4.37 -6.28 14.66
CA VAL A 124 3.18 -6.44 13.81
C VAL A 124 3.55 -7.26 12.58
N LEU A 125 2.67 -8.17 12.20
CA LEU A 125 2.67 -9.02 11.01
C LEU A 125 1.36 -8.74 10.26
N SER A 126 1.38 -8.75 8.93
CA SER A 126 0.18 -8.55 8.09
C SER A 126 0.21 -9.50 6.91
#